data_AF-A0A349Z4G4-F1
#
_entry.id   AF-A0A349Z4G4-F1
#
_cell.length_a   1.000
_cell.length_b   1.000
_cell.length_c   1.000
_cell.angle_alpha   90.00
_cell.angle_beta   90.00
_cell.angle_gamma   90.00
#
_symmetry.space_group_name_H-M   'P 1'
#
loop_
_entity.id
_entity.type
_entity.pdbx_description
1 polymer ?
#
loop_
_entity_poly.entity_id
_entity_poly.type
_entity_poly.pdbx_seq_one_letter_code
_entity_poly.pdbx_strand_id
1 'polypeptide(L)'
;MPLWQQLTPKPGAAAIIEHVLSELGDAQLASGESLATLTENQANLSAGLKYFSQAALTRDKQSGSVAALLEDEWVPHQFNQILVAEDAENALAMRQEAGENQLIVTHDGQWFGPDWFRYGEQDTEQGVLQRAEQIE
;
A
#
# COMPACT_ATOMS: atom_id res chain seq x y z
N MET A 1 -2.99 10.16 -11.53
CA MET A 1 -1.58 10.46 -11.18
C MET A 1 -1.05 9.28 -10.39
N PRO A 2 0.23 8.89 -10.51
CA PRO A 2 0.73 7.72 -9.80
C PRO A 2 0.55 7.87 -8.29
N LEU A 3 0.01 6.83 -7.63
CA LEU A 3 -0.30 6.87 -6.20
C LEU A 3 0.94 7.15 -5.37
N TRP A 4 2.07 6.53 -5.71
CA TRP A 4 3.34 6.67 -4.98
C TRP A 4 3.82 8.12 -4.86
N GLN A 5 3.46 9.00 -5.81
CA GLN A 5 3.83 10.43 -5.77
C GLN A 5 3.09 11.22 -4.69
N GLN A 6 2.10 10.61 -4.03
CA GLN A 6 1.29 11.22 -2.98
C GLN A 6 1.59 10.61 -1.61
N LEU A 7 2.62 9.77 -1.51
CA LEU A 7 2.98 9.06 -0.30
C LEU A 7 4.35 9.52 0.18
N THR A 8 4.40 9.97 1.42
CA THR A 8 5.61 10.39 2.12
C THR A 8 5.86 9.40 3.27
N PRO A 9 6.72 8.39 3.09
CA PRO A 9 7.07 7.47 4.16
C PRO A 9 7.75 8.20 5.32
N LYS A 10 7.44 7.81 6.55
CA LYS A 10 8.23 8.20 7.72
C LYS A 10 9.66 7.69 7.61
N PRO A 11 10.63 8.30 8.32
CA PRO A 11 12.00 7.81 8.36
C PRO A 11 12.10 6.31 8.67
N GLY A 12 12.77 5.56 7.80
CA GLY A 12 12.95 4.11 7.92
C GLY A 12 11.79 3.26 7.38
N ALA A 13 10.69 3.86 6.93
CA ALA A 13 9.53 3.12 6.40
C ALA A 13 9.55 2.94 4.87
N ALA A 14 10.46 3.57 4.13
CA ALA A 14 10.45 3.55 2.67
C ALA A 14 10.43 2.12 2.08
N ALA A 15 11.25 1.21 2.62
CA ALA A 15 11.32 -0.17 2.14
C ALA A 15 9.98 -0.93 2.27
N ILE A 16 9.31 -0.82 3.42
CA ILE A 16 8.03 -1.52 3.62
C ILE A 16 6.89 -0.88 2.82
N ILE A 17 6.90 0.44 2.61
CA ILE A 17 5.98 1.08 1.66
C ILE A 17 6.23 0.59 0.23
N GLU A 18 7.48 0.38 -0.16
CA GLU A 18 7.81 -0.16 -1.48
C GLU A 18 7.22 -1.55 -1.69
N HIS A 19 7.30 -2.46 -0.70
CA HIS A 19 6.68 -3.78 -0.83
C HIS A 19 5.16 -3.70 -1.04
N VAL A 20 4.51 -2.71 -0.42
CA VAL A 20 3.08 -2.43 -0.61
C VAL A 20 2.81 -1.88 -2.00
N LEU A 21 3.64 -0.95 -2.49
CA LEU A 21 3.53 -0.39 -3.83
C LEU A 21 3.74 -1.46 -4.91
N SER A 22 4.70 -2.37 -4.75
CA SER A 22 4.90 -3.50 -5.64
C SER A 22 3.64 -4.38 -5.75
N GLU A 23 2.90 -4.57 -4.65
CA GLU A 23 1.64 -5.31 -4.67
C GLU A 23 0.47 -4.52 -5.30
N LEU A 24 0.57 -3.20 -5.31
CA LEU A 24 -0.41 -2.33 -5.98
C LEU A 24 -0.08 -2.11 -7.46
N GLY A 25 1.16 -2.35 -7.88
CA GLY A 25 1.67 -2.05 -9.21
C GLY A 25 1.66 -0.54 -9.50
N ASP A 26 1.40 -0.16 -10.75
CA ASP A 26 1.31 1.24 -11.20
C ASP A 26 0.00 1.94 -10.78
N ALA A 27 -0.47 1.69 -9.56
CA ALA A 27 -1.71 2.24 -9.03
C ALA A 27 -1.77 3.77 -9.15
N GLN A 28 -2.96 4.29 -9.43
CA GLN A 28 -3.21 5.70 -9.68
C GLN A 28 -4.16 6.28 -8.63
N LEU A 29 -3.92 7.52 -8.21
CA LEU A 29 -4.91 8.36 -7.56
C LEU A 29 -5.68 9.16 -8.63
N ALA A 30 -7.00 9.02 -8.61
CA ALA A 30 -7.94 9.77 -9.42
C ALA A 30 -8.41 11.01 -8.67
N SER A 31 -7.85 12.16 -9.04
CA SER A 31 -8.13 13.43 -8.37
C SER A 31 -9.49 13.99 -8.79
N GLY A 32 -10.40 14.19 -7.84
CA GLY A 32 -11.69 14.83 -8.04
C GLY A 32 -12.82 13.94 -8.56
N GLU A 33 -12.58 12.65 -8.80
CA GLU A 33 -13.57 11.71 -9.32
C GLU A 33 -13.95 10.63 -8.31
N SER A 34 -15.25 10.31 -8.24
CA SER A 34 -15.73 9.13 -7.52
C SER A 34 -15.44 7.86 -8.33
N LEU A 35 -15.44 6.69 -7.70
CA LEU A 35 -15.33 5.42 -8.43
C LEU A 35 -16.42 5.27 -9.51
N ALA A 36 -17.65 5.72 -9.25
CA ALA A 36 -18.73 5.70 -10.24
C ALA A 36 -18.37 6.54 -11.47
N THR A 37 -17.86 7.75 -11.26
CA THR A 37 -17.43 8.65 -12.34
C THR A 37 -16.29 8.05 -13.16
N LEU A 38 -15.34 7.37 -12.52
CA LEU A 38 -14.26 6.67 -13.21
C LEU A 38 -14.78 5.56 -14.12
N THR A 39 -15.76 4.79 -13.65
CA THR A 39 -16.34 3.69 -14.45
C THR A 39 -17.16 4.20 -15.64
N GLU A 40 -17.81 5.36 -15.51
CA GLU A 40 -18.52 6.02 -16.62
C GLU A 40 -17.53 6.54 -17.68
N ASN A 41 -16.34 6.97 -17.26
CA ASN A 41 -15.27 7.49 -18.11
C ASN A 41 -14.17 6.46 -18.41
N GLN A 42 -14.49 5.15 -18.40
CA GLN A 42 -13.49 4.08 -18.54
C GLN A 42 -12.60 4.18 -19.78
N ALA A 43 -13.05 4.83 -20.85
CA ALA A 43 -12.27 5.04 -22.08
C ALA A 43 -11.01 5.89 -21.86
N ASN A 44 -10.98 6.68 -20.78
CA ASN A 44 -9.82 7.50 -20.40
C ASN A 44 -8.87 6.77 -19.43
N LEU A 45 -9.19 5.53 -19.04
CA LEU A 45 -8.40 4.75 -18.10
C LEU A 45 -7.48 3.77 -18.83
N SER A 46 -6.25 3.64 -18.32
CA SER A 46 -5.35 2.56 -18.71
C SER A 46 -5.81 1.24 -18.10
N ALA A 47 -5.92 0.21 -18.93
CA ALA A 47 -6.31 -1.14 -18.51
C ALA A 47 -5.26 -1.76 -17.56
N GLY A 48 -5.74 -2.59 -16.63
CA GLY A 48 -4.90 -3.35 -15.71
C GLY A 48 -4.40 -2.59 -14.47
N LEU A 49 -4.67 -1.28 -14.38
CA LEU A 49 -4.26 -0.47 -13.23
C LEU A 49 -5.33 -0.45 -12.13
N LYS A 50 -4.87 -0.34 -10.87
CA LYS A 50 -5.73 -0.03 -9.71
C LYS A 50 -5.91 1.49 -9.61
N TYR A 51 -7.15 1.96 -9.47
CA TYR A 51 -7.46 3.39 -9.28
C TYR A 51 -8.06 3.63 -7.89
N PHE A 52 -7.47 4.55 -7.15
CA PHE A 52 -7.99 5.05 -5.87
C PHE A 52 -8.72 6.36 -6.13
N SER A 53 -9.98 6.44 -5.73
CA SER A 53 -10.71 7.72 -5.71
C SER A 53 -10.30 8.56 -4.50
N GLN A 54 -10.37 9.89 -4.57
CA GLN A 54 -10.15 10.75 -3.39
C GLN A 54 -11.08 10.42 -2.22
N ALA A 55 -12.31 9.97 -2.49
CA ALA A 55 -13.27 9.56 -1.46
C ALA A 55 -12.82 8.32 -0.66
N ALA A 56 -11.84 7.57 -1.16
CA ALA A 56 -11.26 6.42 -0.49
C ALA A 56 -10.08 6.80 0.43
N LEU A 57 -9.70 8.09 0.50
CA LEU A 57 -8.67 8.56 1.42
C LEU A 57 -9.26 8.77 2.83
N THR A 58 -8.42 8.59 3.84
CA THR A 58 -8.77 8.78 5.24
C THR A 58 -7.66 9.52 5.99
N ARG A 59 -8.04 10.20 7.07
CA ARG A 59 -7.11 10.76 8.08
C ARG A 59 -6.96 9.88 9.31
N ASP A 60 -7.90 8.95 9.49
CA ASP A 60 -7.85 8.00 10.58
C ASP A 60 -6.85 6.90 10.23
N LYS A 61 -5.67 6.98 10.84
CA LYS A 61 -4.53 6.07 10.61
C LYS A 61 -4.46 5.08 11.77
N GLN A 62 -4.75 3.81 11.47
CA GLN A 62 -4.71 2.73 12.45
C GLN A 62 -3.26 2.44 12.86
N SER A 63 -2.98 2.45 14.16
CA SER A 63 -1.66 2.08 14.68
C SER A 63 -1.29 0.64 14.31
N GLY A 64 -0.02 0.41 13.99
CA GLY A 64 0.48 -0.89 13.53
C GLY A 64 0.14 -1.24 12.08
N SER A 65 -0.42 -0.29 11.31
CA SER A 65 -0.69 -0.47 9.88
C SER A 65 0.24 0.35 9.00
N VAL A 66 0.28 0.01 7.71
CA VAL A 66 0.97 0.77 6.66
C VAL A 66 0.51 2.23 6.62
N ALA A 67 -0.77 2.50 6.86
CA ALA A 67 -1.28 3.88 6.92
C ALA A 67 -0.54 4.71 7.98
N ALA A 68 -0.25 4.14 9.15
CA ALA A 68 0.46 4.83 10.22
C ALA A 68 1.95 5.07 9.92
N LEU A 69 2.52 4.45 8.89
CA LEU A 69 3.90 4.66 8.45
C LEU A 69 4.07 5.85 7.50
N LEU A 70 2.99 6.51 7.12
CA LEU A 70 3.00 7.67 6.23
C LEU A 70 2.89 8.99 7.02
N GLU A 71 3.62 10.00 6.59
CA GLU A 71 3.56 11.36 7.14
C GLU A 71 2.30 12.10 6.67
N ASP A 72 1.79 11.78 5.48
CA ASP A 72 0.69 12.50 4.85
C ASP A 72 -0.59 12.50 5.71
N GLU A 73 -1.33 13.61 5.69
CA GLU A 73 -2.60 13.72 6.41
C GLU A 73 -3.65 12.75 5.85
N TRP A 74 -3.71 12.62 4.51
CA TRP A 74 -4.69 11.80 3.81
C TRP A 74 -4.01 10.63 3.09
N VAL A 75 -4.38 9.41 3.46
CA VAL A 75 -3.81 8.18 2.90
C VAL A 75 -4.92 7.24 2.45
N PRO A 76 -4.66 6.30 1.52
CA PRO A 76 -5.66 5.30 1.13
C PRO A 76 -6.20 4.55 2.34
N HIS A 77 -7.52 4.50 2.52
CA HIS A 77 -8.16 3.80 3.63
C HIS A 77 -7.79 2.32 3.68
N GLN A 78 -7.58 1.69 2.52
CA GLN A 78 -7.13 0.30 2.43
C GLN A 78 -5.79 0.05 3.15
N PHE A 79 -4.94 1.06 3.32
CA PHE A 79 -3.65 0.89 4.00
C PHE A 79 -3.81 0.63 5.51
N ASN A 80 -4.97 0.96 6.10
CA ASN A 80 -5.30 0.53 7.46
C ASN A 80 -5.54 -0.98 7.57
N GLN A 81 -5.85 -1.65 6.46
CA GLN A 81 -6.07 -3.09 6.39
C GLN A 81 -4.78 -3.87 6.12
N ILE A 82 -3.63 -3.18 6.02
CA ILE A 82 -2.33 -3.81 5.83
C ILE A 82 -1.53 -3.58 7.12
N LEU A 83 -1.45 -4.61 7.95
CA LEU A 83 -0.72 -4.58 9.21
C LEU A 83 0.78 -4.82 8.97
N VAL A 84 1.60 -4.27 9.87
CA VAL A 84 3.05 -4.36 9.81
C VAL A 84 3.55 -5.27 10.92
N ALA A 85 4.26 -6.33 10.53
CA ALA A 85 4.91 -7.25 11.44
C ALA A 85 6.43 -7.08 11.42
N GLU A 86 7.08 -7.38 12.54
CA GLU A 86 8.55 -7.31 12.65
C GLU A 86 9.22 -8.38 11.79
N ASP A 87 8.72 -9.62 11.88
CA ASP A 87 9.23 -10.79 11.21
C ASP A 87 8.11 -11.83 10.95
N ALA A 88 8.48 -12.98 10.38
CA ALA A 88 7.54 -14.05 10.05
C ALA A 88 6.88 -14.69 11.29
N GLU A 89 7.58 -14.79 12.43
CA GLU A 89 6.99 -15.35 13.65
C GLU A 89 5.92 -14.41 14.22
N ASN A 90 6.24 -13.11 14.28
CA ASN A 90 5.31 -12.07 14.68
C ASN A 90 4.10 -11.99 13.71
N ALA A 91 4.33 -12.09 12.39
CA ALA A 91 3.26 -12.09 11.40
C ALA A 91 2.30 -13.27 11.57
N LEU A 92 2.83 -14.47 11.84
CA LEU A 92 2.01 -15.66 12.11
C LEU A 92 1.16 -15.50 13.38
N ALA A 93 1.71 -14.90 14.44
CA ALA A 93 0.96 -14.60 15.66
C ALA A 93 -0.15 -13.58 15.38
N MET A 94 0.18 -12.45 14.73
CA MET A 94 -0.79 -11.42 14.34
C MET A 94 -1.91 -11.98 13.45
N ARG A 95 -1.59 -12.96 12.57
CA ARG A 95 -2.56 -13.56 11.67
C ARG A 95 -3.71 -14.27 12.39
N GLN A 96 -3.46 -14.80 13.59
CA GLN A 96 -4.48 -15.47 14.41
C GLN A 96 -5.55 -14.51 14.93
N GLU A 97 -5.22 -13.23 15.07
CA GLU A 97 -6.12 -12.20 15.60
C GLU A 97 -6.64 -11.25 14.52
N ALA A 98 -5.94 -11.16 13.39
CA ALA A 98 -6.29 -10.26 12.30
C ALA A 98 -7.56 -10.71 11.57
N GLY A 99 -8.40 -9.73 11.18
CA GLY A 99 -9.67 -9.97 10.49
C GLY A 99 -9.51 -10.51 9.07
N GLU A 100 -10.59 -11.05 8.51
CA GLU A 100 -10.61 -11.75 7.20
C GLU A 100 -10.07 -10.90 6.03
N ASN A 101 -10.25 -9.58 6.08
CA ASN A 101 -9.83 -8.65 5.03
C ASN A 101 -8.47 -8.00 5.29
N GLN A 102 -7.84 -8.29 6.43
CA GLN A 102 -6.54 -7.73 6.75
C GLN A 102 -5.43 -8.54 6.10
N LEU A 103 -4.40 -7.87 5.63
CA LEU A 103 -3.14 -8.46 5.19
C LEU A 103 -2.05 -8.08 6.19
N ILE A 104 -1.00 -8.88 6.27
CA ILE A 104 0.16 -8.58 7.11
C ILE A 104 1.39 -8.62 6.22
N VAL A 105 2.22 -7.58 6.31
CA VAL A 105 3.50 -7.48 5.61
C VAL A 105 4.61 -7.32 6.64
N THR A 106 5.71 -8.02 6.43
CA THR A 106 6.93 -7.91 7.25
C THR A 106 7.90 -6.89 6.66
N HIS A 107 8.87 -6.43 7.46
CA HIS A 107 9.91 -5.51 7.00
C HIS A 107 10.81 -6.08 5.89
N ASP A 108 10.90 -7.40 5.75
CA ASP A 108 11.62 -8.10 4.68
C ASP A 108 10.73 -8.51 3.50
N GLY A 109 9.49 -8.00 3.44
CA GLY A 109 8.63 -8.09 2.25
C GLY A 109 7.83 -9.38 2.09
N GLN A 110 7.73 -10.20 3.13
CA GLN A 110 6.84 -11.37 3.17
C GLN A 110 5.39 -10.93 3.40
N TRP A 111 4.44 -11.65 2.83
CA TRP A 111 3.02 -11.33 2.94
C TRP A 111 2.19 -12.49 3.45
N PHE A 112 1.28 -12.19 4.36
CA PHE A 112 0.35 -13.14 4.96
C PHE A 112 -1.09 -12.68 4.73
N GLY A 113 -1.76 -13.35 3.80
CA GLY A 113 -3.21 -13.26 3.61
C GLY A 113 -3.95 -14.24 4.52
N PRO A 114 -5.30 -14.24 4.47
CA PRO A 114 -6.12 -15.19 5.22
C PRO A 114 -5.88 -16.64 4.79
N ASP A 115 -5.71 -16.88 3.49
CA ASP A 115 -5.60 -18.23 2.90
C ASP A 115 -4.34 -18.42 2.03
N TRP A 116 -3.43 -17.46 2.04
CA TRP A 116 -2.24 -17.47 1.19
C TRP A 116 -1.04 -16.81 1.88
N PHE A 117 0.15 -17.19 1.45
CA PHE A 117 1.41 -16.65 1.93
C PHE A 117 2.35 -16.41 0.74
N ARG A 118 3.08 -15.28 0.77
CA ARG A 118 4.15 -14.97 -0.18
C ARG A 118 5.48 -14.98 0.55
N TYR A 119 6.33 -15.92 0.16
CA TYR A 119 7.69 -16.03 0.67
C TYR A 119 8.65 -15.10 -0.08
N GLY A 120 9.38 -14.28 0.67
CA GLY A 120 10.35 -13.33 0.15
C GLY A 120 9.75 -12.18 -0.64
N GLU A 121 10.62 -11.27 -1.07
CA GLU A 121 10.27 -10.18 -1.96
C GLU A 121 10.15 -10.68 -3.41
N GLN A 122 9.24 -10.11 -4.20
CA GLN A 122 9.34 -10.27 -5.65
C GLN A 122 10.55 -9.45 -6.12
N ASP A 123 11.36 -10.04 -6.98
CA ASP A 123 12.51 -9.37 -7.61
C ASP A 123 11.99 -8.21 -8.49
N THR A 124 11.84 -7.04 -7.88
CA THR A 124 11.48 -5.79 -8.55
C THR A 124 12.75 -4.95 -8.66
N GLU A 125 13.18 -4.67 -9.89
CA GLU A 125 14.28 -3.73 -10.17
C GLU A 125 14.03 -2.43 -9.38
N GLN A 126 14.98 -2.07 -8.50
CA GLN A 126 15.02 -0.87 -7.63
C GLN A 126 13.70 -0.08 -7.49
N GLY A 127 13.13 -0.16 -6.29
CA GLY A 127 11.86 0.47 -5.91
C GLY A 127 11.68 1.94 -6.36
N VAL A 128 10.45 2.31 -6.66
CA VAL A 128 10.07 3.65 -7.14
C VAL A 128 10.45 4.73 -6.13
N LEU A 129 10.26 4.50 -4.83
CA LEU A 129 10.57 5.48 -3.79
C LEU A 129 12.08 5.65 -3.62
N GLN A 130 12.83 4.55 -3.62
CA GLN A 130 14.30 4.59 -3.51
C GLN A 130 14.95 5.38 -4.65
N ARG A 131 14.38 5.29 -5.86
CA ARG A 131 14.84 6.09 -7.01
C ARG A 131 14.55 7.58 -6.84
N ALA A 132 13.42 7.94 -6.24
CA ALA A 132 13.05 9.34 -6.02
C ALA A 132 13.99 10.01 -4.99
N GLU A 133 14.32 9.33 -3.89
CA GLU A 133 15.24 9.84 -2.85
C GLU A 133 16.67 10.11 -3.37
N GLN A 134 17.10 9.48 -4.47
CA GLN A 134 18.44 9.69 -5.05
C GLN A 134 18.55 10.91 -5.96
N ILE A 135 17.42 11.54 -6.33
CA ILE A 135 17.36 12.60 -7.35
C ILE A 135 17.27 14.00 -6.71
N GLU A 136 17.07 14.11 -5.39
CA GLU A 136 17.01 15.38 -4.63
C GLU A 136 18.36 15.82 -4.04
#